data_AF-A0A2G2M7T5-F1
#
_entry.id   AF-A0A2G2M7T5-F1
#
_cell.length_a   1.000
_cell.length_b   1.000
_cell.length_c   1.000
_cell.angle_alpha   90.00
_cell.angle_beta   90.00
_cell.angle_gamma   90.00
#
_symmetry.space_group_name_H-M   'P 1'
#
loop_
_entity.id
_entity.type
_entity.pdbx_description
1 polymer ?
#
loop_
_entity_poly.entity_id
_entity_poly.type
_entity_poly.pdbx_seq_one_letter_code
_entity_poly.pdbx_strand_id
1 'polypeptide(L)'
;MLNISARTYSRWVGSGRIEEDKRKNACRLAPKNKLTEAEKKEIIRISNTAEFTSMPPSKIVPKLADKGVYVASESTFYRVLHEEKMMTKRGKAKSSRTKVPTTHIATKANQVWTWDITYLPGFI
;
A
#
# COMPACT_ATOMS: atom_id res chain seq x y z
N MET A 1 22.12 25.79 -15.88
CA MET A 1 21.08 26.41 -15.01
C MET A 1 20.91 25.53 -13.79
N LEU A 2 21.10 26.06 -12.58
CA LEU A 2 20.89 25.29 -11.35
C LEU A 2 19.38 25.18 -11.08
N ASN A 3 18.83 23.97 -11.01
CA ASN A 3 17.40 23.69 -10.83
C ASN A 3 16.93 23.91 -9.37
N ILE A 4 17.25 25.07 -8.80
CA ILE A 4 16.90 25.47 -7.43
C ILE A 4 16.31 26.88 -7.45
N SER A 5 15.31 27.12 -6.59
CA SER A 5 14.69 28.43 -6.49
C SER A 5 15.63 29.46 -5.83
N ALA A 6 15.54 30.72 -6.24
CA ALA A 6 16.33 31.82 -5.68
C ALA A 6 16.22 31.89 -4.14
N ARG A 7 15.04 31.59 -3.59
CA ARG A 7 14.80 31.56 -2.12
C ARG A 7 15.56 30.45 -1.40
N THR A 8 15.79 29.32 -2.08
CA THR A 8 16.61 28.21 -1.55
C THR A 8 18.09 28.62 -1.53
N TYR A 9 18.55 29.25 -2.61
CA TYR A 9 19.91 29.79 -2.71
C TYR A 9 20.19 30.87 -1.65
N SER A 10 19.32 31.87 -1.50
CA SER A 10 19.48 32.91 -0.47
C SER A 10 19.47 32.36 0.96
N ARG A 11 18.76 31.25 1.22
CA ARG A 11 18.79 30.58 2.53
C ARG A 11 20.12 29.89 2.82
N TRP A 12 20.76 29.30 1.80
CA TRP A 12 22.06 28.65 1.96
C TRP A 12 23.22 29.65 2.04
N VAL A 13 23.04 30.86 1.50
CA VAL A 13 24.08 31.91 1.43
C VAL A 13 23.89 33.03 2.47
N GLY A 14 22.72 33.11 3.12
CA GLY A 14 22.30 34.25 3.92
C GLY A 14 23.10 34.56 5.20
N SER A 15 23.98 33.66 5.65
CA SER A 15 24.80 33.84 6.87
C SER A 15 26.30 34.01 6.59
N GLY A 16 26.70 34.31 5.35
CA GLY A 16 28.10 34.57 4.98
C GLY A 16 28.99 33.32 4.92
N ARG A 17 28.41 32.14 5.12
CA ARG A 17 28.99 30.81 4.85
C ARG A 17 27.96 29.98 4.09
N ILE A 18 28.43 29.10 3.21
CA ILE A 18 27.56 28.12 2.55
C ILE A 18 27.09 27.14 3.64
N GLU A 19 25.87 27.31 4.11
CA GLU A 19 25.27 26.36 5.05
C GLU A 19 24.78 25.11 4.32
N GLU A 20 25.03 23.93 4.90
CA GLU A 20 24.53 22.66 4.37
C GLU A 20 22.99 22.62 4.32
N ASP A 21 22.43 21.76 3.46
CA ASP A 21 20.98 21.65 3.28
C ASP A 21 20.26 21.18 4.56
N LYS A 22 19.77 22.14 5.35
CA LYS A 22 19.01 21.95 6.58
C LYS A 22 17.66 21.23 6.38
N ARG A 23 17.20 20.98 5.14
CA ARG A 23 15.97 20.20 4.90
C ARG A 23 16.08 18.77 5.41
N LYS A 24 17.28 18.18 5.35
CA LYS A 24 17.55 16.83 5.86
C LYS A 24 17.55 16.77 7.39
N ASN A 25 18.01 17.84 8.03
CA ASN A 25 18.16 17.94 9.49
C ASN A 25 16.96 18.64 10.18
N ALA A 26 15.88 18.88 9.45
CA ALA A 26 14.70 19.53 10.00
C ALA A 26 14.01 18.61 11.02
N CYS A 27 13.98 19.03 12.29
CA CYS A 27 13.23 18.36 13.34
C CYS A 27 11.72 18.45 13.04
N ARG A 28 11.14 17.37 12.52
CA ARG A 28 9.69 17.25 12.32
C ARG A 28 9.07 16.71 13.59
N LEU A 29 8.27 17.53 14.26
CA LEU A 29 7.45 17.09 15.37
C LEU A 29 6.45 16.02 14.89
N ALA A 30 6.12 15.07 15.76
CA ALA A 30 5.10 14.09 15.46
C ALA A 30 3.77 14.81 15.14
N PRO A 31 3.04 14.38 14.10
CA PRO A 31 1.76 15.00 13.77
C PRO A 31 0.78 14.82 14.93
N LYS A 32 -0.04 15.85 15.21
CA LYS A 32 -1.02 15.83 16.31
C LYS A 32 -2.02 14.66 16.21
N ASN A 33 -2.31 14.23 14.97
CA ASN A 33 -3.23 13.12 14.68
C ASN A 33 -2.53 11.75 14.67
N LYS A 34 -1.35 11.64 15.29
CA LYS A 34 -0.65 10.37 15.38
C LYS A 34 -1.42 9.46 16.33
N LEU A 35 -1.79 8.29 15.83
CA LEU A 35 -2.47 7.26 16.60
C LEU A 35 -1.63 6.87 17.82
N THR A 36 -2.24 6.90 18.99
CA THR A 36 -1.63 6.46 20.25
C THR A 36 -1.45 4.94 20.25
N GLU A 37 -0.55 4.45 21.11
CA GLU A 37 -0.34 3.00 21.24
C GLU A 37 -1.59 2.28 21.78
N ALA A 38 -2.40 2.94 22.60
CA ALA A 38 -3.65 2.40 23.11
C ALA A 38 -4.67 2.16 21.97
N GLU A 39 -4.84 3.15 21.09
CA GLU A 39 -5.71 3.02 19.91
C GLU A 39 -5.22 1.95 18.93
N LYS A 40 -3.91 1.80 18.76
CA LYS A 40 -3.34 0.69 17.96
C LYS A 40 -3.69 -0.67 18.56
N LYS A 41 -3.54 -0.83 19.88
CA LYS A 41 -3.90 -2.07 20.57
C LYS A 41 -5.38 -2.40 20.45
N GLU A 42 -6.23 -1.37 20.49
CA GLU A 42 -7.67 -1.52 20.27
C GLU A 42 -7.98 -2.10 18.88
N ILE A 43 -7.38 -1.53 17.83
CA ILE A 43 -7.52 -2.01 16.45
C ILE A 43 -7.08 -3.48 16.32
N ILE A 44 -5.96 -3.85 16.95
CA ILE A 44 -5.44 -5.22 16.94
C ILE A 44 -6.41 -6.16 17.66
N ARG A 45 -6.95 -5.75 18.81
CA ARG A 45 -7.91 -6.55 19.59
C ARG A 45 -9.18 -6.83 18.80
N ILE A 46 -9.76 -5.80 18.19
CA ILE A 46 -10.96 -5.94 17.37
C ILE A 46 -10.69 -6.87 16.18
N SER A 47 -9.56 -6.67 15.49
CA SER A 47 -9.19 -7.50 14.34
C SER A 47 -9.00 -8.98 14.69
N ASN A 48 -8.59 -9.29 15.92
CA ASN A 48 -8.40 -10.66 16.41
C ASN A 48 -9.65 -11.26 17.08
N THR A 49 -10.75 -10.53 17.19
CA THR A 49 -11.99 -11.05 17.76
C THR A 49 -12.63 -12.06 16.81
N ALA A 50 -13.27 -13.11 17.33
CA ALA A 50 -13.82 -14.22 16.53
C ALA A 50 -14.76 -13.78 15.39
N GLU A 51 -15.52 -12.70 15.60
CA GLU A 51 -16.42 -12.13 14.58
C GLU A 51 -15.67 -11.53 13.38
N PHE A 52 -14.46 -11.00 13.60
CA PHE A 52 -13.69 -10.22 12.63
C PHE A 52 -12.41 -10.91 12.15
N THR A 53 -11.96 -12.00 12.80
CA THR A 53 -10.72 -12.71 12.47
C THR A 53 -10.59 -13.08 10.99
N SER A 54 -11.70 -13.45 10.33
CA SER A 54 -11.72 -13.84 8.91
C SER A 54 -12.07 -12.70 7.96
N MET A 55 -12.36 -11.49 8.47
CA MET A 55 -12.81 -10.36 7.66
C MET A 55 -11.66 -9.39 7.37
N PRO A 56 -11.56 -8.84 6.15
CA PRO A 56 -10.63 -7.75 5.87
C PRO A 56 -11.11 -6.43 6.50
N PRO A 57 -10.20 -5.46 6.72
CA PRO A 57 -10.56 -4.12 7.20
C PRO A 57 -11.70 -3.44 6.45
N SER A 58 -11.79 -3.66 5.14
CA SER A 58 -12.88 -3.15 4.28
C SER A 58 -14.27 -3.62 4.70
N LYS A 59 -14.38 -4.75 5.41
CA LYS A 59 -15.64 -5.27 5.97
C LYS A 59 -15.79 -4.98 7.46
N ILE A 60 -14.67 -4.91 8.20
CA ILE A 60 -14.69 -4.63 9.64
C ILE A 60 -15.21 -3.21 9.90
N VAL A 61 -14.70 -2.21 9.19
CA VAL A 61 -15.04 -0.80 9.44
C VAL A 61 -16.53 -0.51 9.22
N PRO A 62 -17.17 -0.93 8.09
CA PRO A 62 -18.61 -0.77 7.93
C PRO A 62 -19.43 -1.48 9.01
N LYS A 63 -19.05 -2.71 9.40
CA LYS A 63 -19.76 -3.44 10.46
C LYS A 63 -19.66 -2.77 11.84
N LEU A 64 -18.54 -2.14 12.14
CA LEU A 64 -18.41 -1.35 13.37
C LEU A 64 -19.28 -0.08 13.28
N ALA A 65 -19.33 0.57 12.12
CA ALA A 65 -20.19 1.72 11.88
C ALA A 65 -21.68 1.36 11.99
N ASP A 66 -22.10 0.19 11.50
CA ASP A 66 -23.47 -0.33 11.67
C ASP A 66 -23.84 -0.50 13.15
N LYS A 67 -22.84 -0.82 14.01
CA LYS A 67 -22.98 -0.89 15.47
C LYS A 67 -22.83 0.47 16.17
N GLY A 68 -22.63 1.55 15.42
CA GLY A 68 -22.42 2.91 15.95
C GLY A 68 -21.04 3.14 16.57
N VAL A 69 -20.07 2.24 16.36
CA VAL A 69 -18.74 2.31 16.97
C VAL A 69 -17.73 2.76 15.91
N TYR A 70 -17.11 3.93 16.11
CA TYR A 70 -16.00 4.40 15.27
C TYR A 70 -14.67 4.31 16.02
N VAL A 71 -13.74 3.53 15.46
CA VAL A 71 -12.39 3.36 16.03
C VAL A 71 -11.35 4.09 15.18
N ALA A 72 -11.32 3.82 13.88
CA ALA A 72 -10.42 4.49 12.93
C ALA A 72 -10.88 4.26 11.49
N SER A 73 -10.28 4.99 10.54
CA SER A 73 -10.49 4.79 9.11
C SER A 73 -9.96 3.44 8.63
N GLU A 74 -10.51 2.93 7.52
CA GLU A 74 -10.03 1.72 6.85
C GLU A 74 -8.52 1.77 6.55
N SER A 75 -8.03 2.90 6.04
CA SER A 75 -6.61 3.12 5.76
C SER A 75 -5.74 3.00 7.02
N THR A 76 -6.25 3.40 8.18
CA THR A 76 -5.55 3.29 9.46
C THR A 76 -5.51 1.84 9.93
N PHE A 77 -6.60 1.08 9.79
CA PHE A 77 -6.61 -0.36 10.05
C PHE A 77 -5.55 -1.08 9.23
N TYR A 78 -5.48 -0.82 7.92
CA TYR A 78 -4.45 -1.43 7.07
C TYR A 78 -3.04 -1.07 7.54
N ARG A 79 -2.77 0.21 7.84
CA ARG A 79 -1.45 0.66 8.30
C ARG A 79 -1.02 -0.06 9.59
N VAL A 80 -1.91 -0.15 10.58
CA VAL A 80 -1.61 -0.81 11.87
C VAL A 80 -1.40 -2.32 11.66
N LEU A 81 -2.27 -2.99 10.90
CA LEU A 81 -2.11 -4.43 10.64
C LEU A 81 -0.87 -4.76 9.80
N HIS A 82 -0.43 -3.84 8.94
CA HIS A 82 0.83 -3.97 8.21
C HIS A 82 2.06 -3.81 9.11
N GLU A 83 2.06 -2.81 10.01
CA GLU A 83 3.13 -2.63 11.01
C GLU A 83 3.32 -3.88 11.87
N GLU A 84 2.20 -4.49 12.28
CA GLU A 84 2.19 -5.73 13.08
C GLU A 84 2.38 -7.03 12.27
N LYS A 85 2.59 -6.93 10.94
CA LYS A 85 2.71 -8.07 10.02
C LYS A 85 1.54 -9.05 10.08
N MET A 86 0.36 -8.60 10.50
CA MET A 86 -0.86 -9.41 10.66
C MET A 86 -1.66 -9.55 9.37
N MET A 87 -1.22 -8.92 8.27
CA MET A 87 -1.85 -9.00 6.95
C MET A 87 -1.29 -10.18 6.13
N THR A 88 -1.29 -11.36 6.75
CA THR A 88 -0.92 -12.61 6.09
C THR A 88 -2.16 -13.31 5.56
N LYS A 89 -1.96 -14.16 4.55
CA LYS A 89 -3.04 -14.93 3.94
C LYS A 89 -3.60 -15.91 4.97
N ARG A 90 -4.82 -15.66 5.48
CA ARG A 90 -5.47 -16.49 6.52
C ARG A 90 -6.19 -17.73 5.98
N GLY A 91 -6.22 -17.93 4.66
CA GLY A 91 -6.91 -19.06 4.02
C GLY A 91 -5.97 -20.21 3.64
N LYS A 92 -6.53 -21.43 3.52
CA LYS A 92 -5.79 -22.63 3.07
C LYS A 92 -5.38 -22.62 1.60
N ALA A 93 -5.80 -21.61 0.83
CA ALA A 93 -5.48 -21.50 -0.58
C ALA A 93 -3.97 -21.28 -0.76
N LYS A 94 -3.33 -22.20 -1.48
CA LYS A 94 -1.91 -22.09 -1.87
C LYS A 94 -1.65 -20.73 -2.54
N SER A 95 -0.45 -20.19 -2.38
CA SER A 95 -0.02 -19.02 -3.13
C SER A 95 -0.13 -19.31 -4.63
N SER A 96 -0.56 -18.31 -5.40
CA SER A 96 -0.51 -18.42 -6.85
C SER A 96 0.95 -18.59 -7.26
N ARG A 97 1.23 -19.55 -8.14
CA ARG A 97 2.56 -19.74 -8.72
C ARG A 97 2.56 -19.04 -10.07
N THR A 98 3.40 -18.03 -10.23
CA THR A 98 3.64 -17.41 -11.54
C THR A 98 4.31 -18.44 -12.43
N LYS A 99 3.61 -18.92 -13.46
CA LYS A 99 4.22 -19.74 -14.50
C LYS A 99 4.94 -18.81 -15.46
N VAL A 100 6.21 -19.10 -15.75
CA VAL A 100 6.94 -18.40 -16.83
C VAL A 100 6.21 -18.73 -18.13
N PRO A 101 5.91 -17.73 -19.00
CA PRO A 101 5.31 -18.02 -20.30
C PRO A 101 6.22 -18.97 -21.08
N THR A 102 5.62 -20.02 -21.64
CA THR A 102 6.35 -20.96 -22.50
C THR A 102 6.60 -20.29 -23.83
N THR A 103 7.85 -19.98 -24.13
CA THR A 103 8.24 -19.48 -25.46
C THR A 103 8.47 -20.68 -26.38
N HIS A 104 7.65 -20.81 -27.41
CA HIS A 104 7.88 -21.78 -28.49
C HIS A 104 8.81 -21.15 -29.55
N ILE A 105 9.88 -21.84 -29.92
CA ILE A 105 10.84 -21.40 -30.95
C ILE A 105 10.69 -22.32 -32.17
N ALA A 106 10.45 -21.74 -33.35
CA ALA A 106 10.43 -22.48 -34.61
C ALA A 106 11.77 -22.29 -35.36
N THR A 107 12.40 -23.38 -35.77
CA THR A 107 13.62 -23.39 -36.60
C THR A 107 13.34 -23.75 -38.06
N LYS A 108 12.16 -24.32 -38.35
CA LYS A 108 11.69 -24.69 -39.70
C LYS A 108 10.20 -24.38 -39.84
N ALA A 109 9.72 -24.32 -41.08
CA ALA A 109 8.30 -24.19 -41.39
C ALA A 109 7.48 -25.32 -40.74
N ASN A 110 6.24 -25.02 -40.34
CA ASN A 110 5.26 -25.95 -39.74
C ASN A 110 5.63 -26.58 -38.37
N GLN A 111 6.60 -26.03 -37.63
CA GLN A 111 6.98 -26.54 -36.30
C GLN A 111 6.17 -25.97 -35.13
N VAL A 112 5.66 -24.75 -35.26
CA VAL A 112 4.87 -24.07 -34.23
C VAL A 112 3.61 -23.54 -34.88
N TRP A 113 2.47 -23.88 -34.28
CA TRP A 113 1.15 -23.46 -34.72
C TRP A 113 0.57 -22.62 -33.60
N THR A 114 0.20 -21.39 -33.91
CA THR A 114 -0.45 -20.47 -32.98
C THR A 114 -1.85 -20.19 -33.51
N TRP A 115 -2.86 -20.35 -32.67
CA TRP A 115 -4.21 -19.89 -32.97
C TRP A 115 -4.47 -18.59 -32.21
N ASP A 116 -5.14 -17.65 -32.84
CA ASP A 116 -5.70 -16.47 -32.21
C ASP A 116 -7.22 -16.48 -32.39
N ILE A 117 -7.96 -15.92 -31.42
CA ILE A 117 -9.42 -15.82 -31.51
C ILE A 117 -9.85 -14.35 -31.50
N THR A 118 -10.56 -13.95 -32.55
CA THR A 118 -11.16 -12.63 -32.62
C THR A 118 -12.59 -12.71 -32.10
N TYR A 119 -12.87 -12.04 -30.99
CA TYR A 119 -14.26 -11.87 -30.53
C TYR A 119 -14.96 -10.86 -31.42
N LEU A 120 -16.00 -11.32 -32.12
CA LEU A 120 -16.89 -10.42 -32.85
C LEU A 120 -17.89 -9.79 -31.86
N PRO A 121 -18.18 -8.49 -31.98
CA PRO A 121 -19.20 -7.85 -31.15
C PRO A 121 -20.56 -8.50 -31.43
N GLY A 122 -21.24 -8.96 -30.36
CA GLY A 122 -22.63 -9.43 -30.45
C GLY A 122 -23.59 -8.26 -30.69
N PHE A 123 -24.78 -8.56 -31.21
CA PHE A 123 -25.85 -7.55 -31.32
C PHE A 123 -26.25 -7.05 -29.92
N ILE A 124 -26.34 -5.73 -29.80
CA ILE A 124 -26.80 -5.00 -28.60
C ILE A 124 -28.33 -5.10 -28.52
#